data_AF-A0A8J4K218-F1
#
_entry.id   AF-A0A8J4K218-F1
#
_cell.length_a   1.000
_cell.length_b   1.000
_cell.length_c   1.000
_cell.angle_alpha   90.00
_cell.angle_beta   90.00
_cell.angle_gamma   90.00
#
_symmetry.space_group_name_H-M   'P 1'
#
loop_
_entity.id
_entity.type
_entity.pdbx_description
1 polymer ?
#
loop_
_entity_poly.entity_id
_entity_poly.type
_entity_poly.pdbx_seq_one_letter_code
_entity_poly.pdbx_strand_id
1 'polypeptide(L)'
;CFREYFVHKFRAMLGKNRVIFPGEKVLLALSGGPASSAMLRQVQEGLSRETAKRLRFVPGLIYVDEGAVRGQSAAQREQSLARMKTLLQATGFPYHLAHLEQALELPASILRPGLGGSGEPGPSYKEAVEGFIQQQRQEGDGDGGTSLPGLGTRDTPAGPLAAPHLPAAAQTRELLRLFEAVETPTAREELLQMLRTHLILQTARTRGYAKVMTGESCTRVAVKLLTNLALGRGAFLAVDT
;
A
#
# COMPACT_ATOMS: atom_id res chain seq x y z
N CYS A 1 -12.37 19.27 16.55
CA CYS A 1 -12.51 20.09 15.33
C CYS A 1 -11.64 19.64 14.15
N PHE A 2 -10.34 19.97 14.06
CA PHE A 2 -9.55 19.68 12.84
C PHE A 2 -9.39 18.18 12.53
N ARG A 3 -9.05 17.36 13.53
CA ARG A 3 -8.90 15.90 13.38
C ARG A 3 -10.19 15.25 12.87
N GLU A 4 -11.32 15.58 13.47
CA GLU A 4 -12.64 15.06 13.06
C GLU A 4 -13.00 15.50 11.64
N TYR A 5 -12.80 16.79 11.31
CA TYR A 5 -13.00 17.30 9.95
C TYR A 5 -12.14 16.56 8.93
N PHE A 6 -10.86 16.33 9.25
CA PHE A 6 -9.92 15.67 8.36
C PHE A 6 -10.30 14.20 8.10
N VAL A 7 -10.68 13.48 9.16
CA VAL A 7 -11.17 12.09 9.06
C VAL A 7 -12.49 12.03 8.29
N HIS A 8 -13.40 12.97 8.53
CA HIS A 8 -14.65 13.07 7.80
C HIS A 8 -14.41 13.32 6.31
N LYS A 9 -13.52 14.25 5.96
CA LYS A 9 -13.17 14.57 4.57
C LYS A 9 -12.54 13.36 3.86
N PHE A 10 -11.63 12.65 4.52
CA PHE A 10 -11.02 11.42 3.99
C PHE A 10 -12.08 10.37 3.66
N ARG A 11 -13.00 10.10 4.60
CA ARG A 11 -14.07 9.12 4.40
C ARG A 11 -15.07 9.55 3.34
N ALA A 12 -15.43 10.83 3.31
CA ALA A 12 -16.31 11.38 2.29
C ALA A 12 -15.69 11.25 0.88
N MET A 13 -14.37 11.45 0.75
CA MET A 13 -13.66 11.24 -0.53
C MET A 13 -13.75 9.78 -0.98
N LEU A 14 -13.46 8.81 -0.10
CA LEU A 14 -13.56 7.39 -0.43
C LEU A 14 -15.00 6.99 -0.81
N GLY A 15 -16.00 7.45 -0.05
CA GLY A 15 -17.40 7.14 -0.29
C GLY A 15 -18.01 7.80 -1.54
N LYS A 16 -17.51 8.97 -1.95
CA LYS A 16 -17.93 9.66 -3.19
C LYS A 16 -17.35 8.99 -4.43
N ASN A 17 -16.07 8.64 -4.39
CA ASN A 17 -15.39 8.07 -5.53
C ASN A 17 -15.73 6.58 -5.74
N ARG A 18 -16.15 5.86 -4.68
CA ARG A 18 -16.64 4.46 -4.74
C ARG A 18 -15.65 3.50 -5.42
N VAL A 19 -14.35 3.74 -5.23
CA VAL A 19 -13.27 2.96 -5.85
C VAL A 19 -12.98 1.66 -5.08
N ILE A 20 -13.31 1.63 -3.79
CA ILE A 20 -13.01 0.51 -2.88
C ILE A 20 -14.32 -0.09 -2.38
N PHE A 21 -14.57 -1.35 -2.71
CA PHE A 21 -15.77 -2.07 -2.33
C PHE A 21 -15.64 -2.68 -0.93
N PRO A 22 -16.75 -2.92 -0.22
CA PRO A 22 -16.74 -3.63 1.06
C PRO A 22 -16.06 -5.00 0.94
N GLY A 23 -15.24 -5.37 1.93
CA GLY A 23 -14.49 -6.63 1.98
C GLY A 23 -13.21 -6.65 1.15
N GLU A 24 -12.98 -5.69 0.25
CA GLU A 24 -11.76 -5.67 -0.57
C GLU A 24 -10.50 -5.52 0.29
N LYS A 25 -9.43 -6.22 -0.10
CA LYS A 25 -8.10 -6.04 0.49
C LYS A 25 -7.40 -4.82 -0.13
N VAL A 26 -6.96 -3.88 0.68
CA VAL A 26 -6.29 -2.64 0.24
C VAL A 26 -4.88 -2.57 0.83
N LEU A 27 -3.87 -2.50 -0.03
CA LEU A 27 -2.48 -2.36 0.38
C LEU A 27 -2.12 -0.88 0.58
N LEU A 28 -1.73 -0.50 1.79
CA LEU A 28 -1.29 0.85 2.14
C LEU A 28 0.23 0.94 2.03
N ALA A 29 0.73 1.78 1.13
CA ALA A 29 2.16 2.04 0.99
C ALA A 29 2.64 3.07 2.01
N LEU A 30 3.55 2.65 2.88
CA LEU A 30 4.13 3.47 3.93
C LEU A 30 5.59 3.79 3.61
N SER A 31 5.96 5.06 3.69
CA SER A 31 7.35 5.51 3.57
C SER A 31 7.96 5.88 4.93
N GLY A 32 7.13 5.98 5.98
CA GLY A 32 7.50 6.56 7.27
C GLY A 32 7.44 8.09 7.29
N GLY A 33 7.18 8.73 6.15
CA GLY A 33 6.97 10.17 6.06
C GLY A 33 5.60 10.63 6.57
N PRO A 34 5.41 11.93 6.85
CA PRO A 34 4.20 12.46 7.46
C PRO A 34 2.91 12.15 6.70
N ALA A 35 2.94 12.19 5.37
CA ALA A 35 1.74 11.97 4.56
C ALA A 35 1.26 10.50 4.61
N SER A 36 2.18 9.54 4.51
CA SER A 36 1.86 8.11 4.65
C SER A 36 1.39 7.75 6.06
N SER A 37 1.98 8.37 7.09
CA SER A 37 1.58 8.19 8.49
C SER A 37 0.21 8.81 8.78
N ALA A 38 -0.10 9.97 8.19
CA ALA A 38 -1.41 10.59 8.28
C ALA A 38 -2.49 9.74 7.61
N MET A 39 -2.21 9.19 6.43
CA MET A 39 -3.08 8.24 5.73
C MET A 39 -3.36 7.00 6.59
N LEU A 40 -2.32 6.37 7.16
CA LEU A 40 -2.48 5.22 8.05
C LEU A 40 -3.39 5.54 9.24
N ARG A 41 -3.16 6.67 9.91
CA ARG A 41 -3.98 7.10 11.06
C ARG A 41 -5.43 7.34 10.66
N GLN A 42 -5.69 7.92 9.49
CA GLN A 42 -7.05 8.10 8.97
C GLN A 42 -7.74 6.77 8.67
N VAL A 43 -7.01 5.78 8.15
CA VAL A 43 -7.56 4.43 7.91
C VAL A 43 -7.89 3.75 9.24
N GLN A 44 -6.99 3.79 10.23
CA GLN A 44 -7.25 3.25 11.57
C GLN A 44 -8.49 3.85 12.20
N GLU A 45 -8.60 5.19 12.18
CA GLU A 45 -9.77 5.90 12.70
C GLU A 45 -11.04 5.55 11.90
N GLY A 46 -10.94 5.50 10.58
CA GLY A 46 -12.06 5.21 9.70
C GLY A 46 -12.60 3.79 9.83
N LEU A 47 -11.77 2.83 10.27
CA LEU A 47 -12.15 1.44 10.54
C LEU A 47 -12.71 1.24 11.96
N SER A 48 -12.52 2.20 12.87
CA SER A 48 -13.02 2.11 14.25
C SER A 48 -14.54 1.90 14.30
N ARG A 49 -14.98 1.02 15.21
CA ARG A 49 -16.39 0.60 15.34
C ARG A 49 -17.32 1.71 15.83
N GLU A 50 -16.75 2.78 16.41
CA GLU A 50 -17.48 3.88 17.02
C GLU A 50 -18.13 4.84 16.00
N THR A 51 -17.94 4.61 14.69
CA THR A 51 -18.43 5.54 13.67
C THR A 51 -19.51 4.96 12.75
N ALA A 52 -20.64 5.66 12.62
CA ALA A 52 -21.82 5.22 11.86
C ALA A 52 -21.60 4.96 10.34
N LYS A 53 -20.48 5.39 9.77
CA LYS A 53 -20.10 5.17 8.36
C LYS A 53 -18.70 4.59 8.23
N ARG A 54 -18.36 3.58 9.04
CA ARG A 54 -17.01 2.98 9.03
C ARG A 54 -16.57 2.55 7.64
N LEU A 55 -15.27 2.61 7.40
CA LEU A 55 -14.63 1.97 6.25
C LEU A 55 -14.83 0.46 6.36
N ARG A 56 -14.95 -0.21 5.22
CA ARG A 56 -15.36 -1.62 5.15
C ARG A 56 -14.39 -2.50 4.37
N PHE A 57 -13.22 -1.98 4.03
CA PHE A 57 -12.16 -2.72 3.37
C PHE A 57 -11.18 -3.27 4.41
N VAL A 58 -10.38 -4.25 4.00
CA VAL A 58 -9.37 -4.90 4.85
C VAL A 58 -8.00 -4.32 4.52
N PRO A 59 -7.37 -3.56 5.42
CA PRO A 59 -6.06 -2.99 5.16
C PRO A 59 -4.94 -4.04 5.28
N GLY A 60 -3.92 -3.90 4.45
CA GLY A 60 -2.57 -4.43 4.69
C GLY A 60 -1.54 -3.35 4.45
N LEU A 61 -0.34 -3.50 5.00
CA LEU A 61 0.71 -2.48 4.94
C LEU A 61 1.90 -2.97 4.13
N ILE A 62 2.57 -2.07 3.43
CA ILE A 62 3.88 -2.35 2.83
C ILE A 62 4.85 -1.21 3.12
N TYR A 63 6.07 -1.55 3.50
CA TYR A 63 7.21 -0.66 3.52
C TYR A 63 8.29 -1.18 2.57
N VAL A 64 8.84 -0.28 1.75
CA VAL A 64 9.95 -0.58 0.85
C VAL A 64 11.18 0.15 1.38
N ASP A 65 12.22 -0.62 1.73
CA ASP A 65 13.52 -0.09 2.10
C ASP A 65 14.29 0.34 0.85
N GLU A 66 14.56 1.64 0.75
CA GLU A 66 15.34 2.28 -0.32
C GLU A 66 16.75 2.67 0.14
N GLY A 67 17.16 2.26 1.35
CA GLY A 67 18.33 2.82 2.01
C GLY A 67 19.64 2.64 1.23
N ALA A 68 19.79 1.55 0.47
CA ALA A 68 20.95 1.33 -0.40
C ALA A 68 21.20 2.51 -1.34
N VAL A 69 20.18 2.84 -2.14
CA VAL A 69 20.25 3.88 -3.18
C VAL A 69 20.31 5.28 -2.56
N ARG A 70 19.79 5.43 -1.34
CA ARG A 70 19.88 6.68 -0.56
C ARG A 70 21.22 6.84 0.17
N GLY A 71 22.19 5.95 -0.06
CA GLY A 71 23.54 6.03 0.53
C GLY A 71 23.61 5.67 2.01
N GLN A 72 22.62 4.96 2.54
CA GLN A 72 22.60 4.54 3.94
C GLN A 72 23.53 3.35 4.16
N SER A 73 24.21 3.33 5.31
CA SER A 73 24.99 2.18 5.74
C SER A 73 24.10 1.01 6.13
N ALA A 74 24.64 -0.22 6.17
CA ALA A 74 23.91 -1.41 6.61
C ALA A 74 23.27 -1.21 8.00
N ALA A 75 24.01 -0.63 8.95
CA ALA A 75 23.51 -0.34 10.29
C ALA A 75 22.34 0.67 10.30
N GLN A 76 22.39 1.70 9.46
CA GLN A 76 21.29 2.68 9.32
C GLN A 76 20.03 2.05 8.71
N ARG A 77 20.22 1.15 7.73
CA ARG A 77 19.13 0.39 7.12
C ARG A 77 18.48 -0.55 8.12
N GLU A 78 19.28 -1.30 8.87
CA GLU A 78 18.80 -2.18 9.94
C GLU A 78 18.02 -1.40 11.01
N GLN A 79 18.53 -0.24 11.43
CA GLN A 79 17.84 0.62 12.40
C GLN A 79 16.51 1.14 11.84
N SER A 80 16.48 1.59 10.58
CA SER A 80 15.28 2.08 9.92
C SER A 80 14.22 0.99 9.75
N LEU A 81 14.65 -0.21 9.34
CA LEU A 81 13.81 -1.40 9.23
C LEU A 81 13.26 -1.83 10.58
N ALA A 82 14.09 -1.86 11.63
CA ALA A 82 13.66 -2.19 12.98
C ALA A 82 12.61 -1.19 13.49
N ARG A 83 12.86 0.12 13.31
CA ARG A 83 11.90 1.17 13.66
C ARG A 83 10.58 1.00 12.91
N MET A 84 10.64 0.76 11.60
CA MET A 84 9.44 0.61 10.79
C MET A 84 8.68 -0.66 11.15
N LYS A 85 9.38 -1.77 11.39
CA LYS A 85 8.79 -3.03 11.85
C LYS A 85 7.99 -2.83 13.15
N THR A 86 8.55 -2.13 14.13
CA THR A 86 7.84 -1.80 15.37
C THR A 86 6.57 -1.00 15.11
N LEU A 87 6.64 0.03 14.25
CA LEU A 87 5.47 0.84 13.90
C LEU A 87 4.39 0.02 13.20
N LEU A 88 4.76 -0.84 12.25
CA LEU A 88 3.85 -1.72 11.52
C LEU A 88 3.18 -2.72 12.45
N GLN A 89 3.95 -3.37 13.33
CA GLN A 89 3.44 -4.32 14.32
C GLN A 89 2.43 -3.67 15.27
N ALA A 90 2.69 -2.44 15.71
CA ALA A 90 1.79 -1.71 16.59
C ALA A 90 0.42 -1.40 15.95
N THR A 91 0.29 -1.48 14.62
CA THR A 91 -1.00 -1.27 13.95
C THR A 91 -1.96 -2.46 14.05
N GLY A 92 -1.44 -3.67 14.27
CA GLY A 92 -2.22 -4.92 14.22
C GLY A 92 -2.66 -5.36 12.82
N PHE A 93 -2.28 -4.66 11.75
CA PHE A 93 -2.61 -5.05 10.38
C PHE A 93 -1.55 -6.01 9.79
N PRO A 94 -1.93 -6.89 8.83
CA PRO A 94 -0.97 -7.63 8.04
C PRO A 94 0.01 -6.67 7.34
N TYR A 95 1.31 -6.91 7.45
CA TYR A 95 2.32 -6.04 6.89
C TYR A 95 3.38 -6.81 6.09
N HIS A 96 3.98 -6.13 5.12
CA HIS A 96 5.05 -6.63 4.26
C HIS A 96 6.24 -5.68 4.34
N LEU A 97 7.43 -6.24 4.53
CA LEU A 97 8.69 -5.53 4.38
C LEU A 97 9.33 -5.98 3.08
N ALA A 98 9.67 -5.05 2.22
CA ALA A 98 10.32 -5.30 0.95
C ALA A 98 11.60 -4.47 0.85
N HIS A 99 12.56 -4.96 0.09
CA HIS A 99 13.80 -4.27 -0.21
C HIS A 99 13.79 -3.88 -1.68
N LEU A 100 14.25 -2.68 -2.02
CA LEU A 100 14.24 -2.20 -3.40
C LEU A 100 15.02 -3.13 -4.35
N GLU A 101 16.04 -3.81 -3.85
CA GLU A 101 16.83 -4.83 -4.55
C GLU A 101 15.96 -5.94 -5.16
N GLN A 102 14.83 -6.29 -4.53
CA GLN A 102 13.89 -7.29 -5.04
C GLN A 102 13.22 -6.86 -6.35
N ALA A 103 13.25 -5.57 -6.68
CA ALA A 103 12.72 -5.07 -7.95
C ALA A 103 13.49 -5.62 -9.17
N LEU A 104 14.75 -6.04 -8.99
CA LEU A 104 15.58 -6.60 -10.06
C LEU A 104 15.16 -8.01 -10.49
N GLU A 105 14.45 -8.72 -9.62
CA GLU A 105 14.00 -10.10 -9.84
C GLU A 105 12.53 -10.17 -10.29
N LEU A 106 11.90 -9.01 -10.50
CA LEU A 106 10.49 -8.96 -10.85
C LEU A 106 10.23 -9.55 -12.25
N PRO A 107 9.22 -10.43 -12.40
CA PRO A 107 8.87 -10.95 -13.71
C PRO A 107 8.30 -9.85 -14.61
N ALA A 108 8.57 -9.94 -15.91
CA ALA A 108 8.06 -8.99 -16.91
C ALA A 108 6.51 -8.91 -16.97
N SER A 109 5.81 -9.90 -16.39
CA SER A 109 4.36 -9.89 -16.24
C SER A 109 3.84 -8.68 -15.45
N ILE A 110 4.70 -7.99 -14.71
CA ILE A 110 4.33 -6.79 -13.97
C ILE A 110 3.92 -5.62 -14.87
N LEU A 111 4.50 -5.54 -16.07
CA LEU A 111 4.20 -4.51 -17.06
C LEU A 111 2.84 -4.71 -17.73
N ARG A 112 2.19 -5.86 -17.51
CA ARG A 112 0.84 -6.08 -18.02
C ARG A 112 -0.15 -5.29 -17.15
N PRO A 113 -1.04 -4.48 -17.76
CA PRO A 113 -2.24 -4.02 -17.09
C PRO A 113 -2.97 -5.25 -16.55
N GLY A 114 -3.47 -5.17 -15.31
CA GLY A 114 -4.31 -6.26 -14.80
C GLY A 114 -5.47 -6.46 -15.75
N LEU A 115 -5.83 -7.72 -16.08
CA LEU A 115 -7.07 -7.97 -16.81
C LEU A 115 -8.18 -7.24 -16.04
N GLY A 116 -8.75 -6.20 -16.66
CA GLY A 116 -9.99 -5.62 -16.17
C GLY A 116 -10.94 -6.77 -15.96
N GLY A 117 -11.55 -6.83 -14.76
CA GLY A 117 -12.51 -7.88 -14.43
C GLY A 117 -13.43 -8.10 -15.62
N SER A 118 -13.67 -9.38 -15.95
CA SER A 118 -14.68 -9.81 -16.91
C SER A 118 -15.89 -8.88 -16.81
N GLY A 119 -16.36 -8.37 -17.95
CA GLY A 119 -17.43 -7.39 -18.07
C GLY A 119 -18.81 -7.89 -17.65
N GLU A 120 -18.90 -8.73 -16.62
CA GLU A 120 -20.13 -8.93 -15.89
C GLU A 120 -20.41 -7.67 -15.05
N PRO A 121 -21.61 -7.08 -15.15
CA PRO A 121 -21.99 -5.98 -14.31
C PRO A 121 -22.03 -6.47 -12.85
N GLY A 122 -20.94 -6.22 -12.13
CA GLY A 122 -20.88 -6.43 -10.69
C GLY A 122 -21.98 -5.63 -9.98
N PRO A 123 -22.37 -6.03 -8.77
CA PRO A 123 -23.41 -5.35 -8.01
C PRO A 123 -23.08 -3.87 -7.84
N SER A 124 -24.11 -3.03 -7.89
CA SER A 124 -23.96 -1.60 -7.62
C SER A 124 -23.28 -1.41 -6.27
N TYR A 125 -22.46 -0.37 -6.13
CA TYR A 125 -21.78 -0.10 -4.86
C TYR A 125 -22.74 -0.08 -3.65
N LYS A 126 -23.98 0.40 -3.85
CA LYS A 126 -25.01 0.37 -2.81
C LYS A 126 -25.42 -1.06 -2.43
N GLU A 127 -25.65 -1.91 -3.41
CA GLU A 127 -26.01 -3.32 -3.22
C GLU A 127 -24.88 -4.08 -2.51
N ALA A 128 -23.62 -3.87 -2.92
CA ALA A 128 -22.46 -4.45 -2.25
C ALA A 128 -22.36 -4.00 -0.78
N VAL A 129 -22.66 -2.73 -0.50
CA VAL A 129 -22.71 -2.17 0.86
C VAL A 129 -23.84 -2.76 1.68
N GLU A 130 -25.04 -2.91 1.13
CA GLU A 130 -26.20 -3.47 1.82
C GLU A 130 -26.01 -4.95 2.13
N GLY A 131 -25.58 -5.75 1.13
CA GLY A 131 -25.27 -7.16 1.32
C GLY A 131 -24.21 -7.39 2.40
N PHE A 132 -23.16 -6.57 2.42
CA PHE A 132 -22.12 -6.66 3.46
C PHE A 132 -22.64 -6.33 4.87
N ILE A 133 -23.59 -5.40 5.03
CA ILE A 133 -24.21 -5.12 6.35
C ILE A 133 -25.04 -6.31 6.79
N GLN A 134 -25.84 -6.88 5.88
CA GLN A 134 -26.74 -7.97 6.18
C GLN A 134 -25.98 -9.22 6.62
N GLN A 135 -24.88 -9.53 5.93
CA GLN A 135 -23.98 -10.63 6.31
C GLN A 135 -23.40 -10.44 7.72
N GLN A 136 -22.90 -9.24 8.03
CA GLN A 136 -22.35 -8.94 9.37
C GLN A 136 -23.40 -8.96 10.50
N ARG A 137 -24.68 -8.73 10.19
CA ARG A 137 -25.77 -8.82 11.17
C ARG A 137 -26.14 -10.26 11.46
N GLN A 138 -26.15 -11.13 10.45
CA GLN A 138 -26.43 -12.57 10.62
C GLN A 138 -25.33 -13.29 11.41
N GLU A 139 -24.07 -12.85 11.29
CA GLU A 139 -22.96 -13.35 12.11
C GLU A 139 -22.97 -12.85 13.57
N GLY A 140 -23.82 -11.86 13.91
CA GLY A 140 -23.84 -11.20 15.22
C GLY A 140 -24.95 -11.62 16.19
N ASP A 141 -25.86 -12.52 15.79
CA ASP A 141 -27.05 -12.91 16.57
C ASP A 141 -26.95 -14.34 17.16
N GLY A 142 -25.74 -14.92 17.18
CA GLY A 142 -25.41 -16.18 17.85
C GLY A 142 -24.83 -15.95 19.24
N ASP A 143 -25.53 -16.46 20.26
CA ASP A 143 -25.28 -16.34 21.70
C ASP A 143 -23.83 -16.63 22.17
N GLY A 144 -23.26 -15.68 22.91
CA GLY A 144 -22.49 -15.93 24.15
C GLY A 144 -21.15 -16.66 24.11
N GLY A 145 -20.09 -16.04 23.57
CA GLY A 145 -18.72 -16.46 23.89
C GLY A 145 -17.65 -15.74 23.08
N THR A 146 -16.82 -14.95 23.75
CA THR A 146 -15.64 -14.24 23.22
C THR A 146 -14.88 -15.02 22.15
N SER A 147 -15.04 -14.65 20.88
CA SER A 147 -14.09 -14.94 19.80
C SER A 147 -14.42 -14.08 18.59
N LEU A 148 -13.41 -13.34 18.11
CA LEU A 148 -13.39 -12.77 16.77
C LEU A 148 -13.82 -13.83 15.75
N PRO A 149 -14.56 -13.50 14.67
CA PRO A 149 -14.89 -14.48 13.66
C PRO A 149 -13.59 -15.12 13.16
N GLY A 150 -13.50 -16.44 13.39
CA GLY A 150 -12.35 -17.25 13.08
C GLY A 150 -12.02 -17.12 11.61
N LEU A 151 -10.88 -16.48 11.36
CA LEU A 151 -10.03 -16.76 10.22
C LEU A 151 -9.57 -18.22 10.36
N GLY A 152 -10.47 -19.13 9.98
CA GLY A 152 -10.37 -20.57 10.18
C GLY A 152 -10.28 -21.32 8.86
N THR A 153 -9.50 -20.82 7.90
CA THR A 153 -8.72 -21.73 7.06
C THR A 153 -7.31 -21.70 7.62
N ARG A 154 -7.04 -22.76 8.35
CA ARG A 154 -5.80 -23.06 9.03
C ARG A 154 -4.76 -23.44 7.97
N ASP A 155 -4.13 -22.44 7.40
CA ASP A 155 -2.84 -22.57 6.72
C ASP A 155 -1.81 -21.72 7.47
N THR A 156 -1.26 -22.31 8.54
CA THR A 156 0.05 -21.94 9.08
C THR A 156 0.92 -23.19 9.04
N PRO A 157 2.25 -23.09 8.96
CA PRO A 157 3.10 -22.03 8.39
C PRO A 157 4.20 -22.61 7.47
N ALA A 158 4.41 -22.08 6.26
CA ALA A 158 5.54 -22.52 5.43
C ALA A 158 6.13 -21.37 4.60
N GLY A 159 7.32 -20.90 5.01
CA GLY A 159 8.17 -19.92 4.33
C GLY A 159 8.53 -18.76 5.26
N PRO A 160 9.81 -18.51 5.57
CA PRO A 160 10.24 -18.12 6.92
C PRO A 160 9.72 -16.76 7.35
N LEU A 161 9.41 -16.64 8.64
CA LEU A 161 9.71 -15.44 9.43
C LEU A 161 11.22 -15.20 9.33
N ALA A 162 11.69 -14.74 8.17
CA ALA A 162 13.04 -14.26 8.03
C ALA A 162 13.15 -13.08 8.98
N ALA A 163 14.22 -13.05 9.79
CA ALA A 163 14.62 -11.80 10.41
C ALA A 163 14.70 -10.72 9.31
N PRO A 164 14.68 -9.42 9.64
CA PRO A 164 15.02 -8.38 8.67
C PRO A 164 16.49 -8.58 8.25
N HIS A 165 16.73 -9.58 7.41
CA HIS A 165 18.01 -9.87 6.81
C HIS A 165 18.09 -8.96 5.61
N LEU A 166 19.08 -8.08 5.64
CA LEU A 166 19.43 -7.30 4.47
C LEU A 166 19.60 -8.25 3.27
N PRO A 167 19.20 -7.80 2.07
CA PRO A 167 19.34 -8.60 0.86
C PRO A 167 20.82 -8.95 0.62
N ALA A 168 21.04 -9.98 -0.19
CA ALA A 168 22.39 -10.44 -0.50
C ALA A 168 23.24 -9.27 -1.05
N ALA A 169 24.46 -9.12 -0.53
CA ALA A 169 25.34 -7.99 -0.90
C ALA A 169 25.57 -7.89 -2.42
N ALA A 170 25.46 -9.00 -3.16
CA ALA A 170 25.51 -9.02 -4.62
C ALA A 170 24.35 -8.24 -5.28
N GLN A 171 23.11 -8.43 -4.81
CA GLN A 171 21.93 -7.71 -5.33
C GLN A 171 22.03 -6.21 -5.04
N THR A 172 22.48 -5.85 -3.84
CA THR A 172 22.71 -4.45 -3.46
C THR A 172 23.75 -3.78 -4.36
N ARG A 173 24.86 -4.47 -4.67
CA ARG A 173 25.89 -3.96 -5.59
C ARG A 173 25.35 -3.77 -7.00
N GLU A 174 24.56 -4.71 -7.50
CA GLU A 174 23.96 -4.61 -8.83
C GLU A 174 22.98 -3.43 -8.92
N LEU A 175 22.13 -3.26 -7.90
CA LEU A 175 21.24 -2.10 -7.81
C LEU A 175 22.03 -0.79 -7.82
N LEU A 176 23.09 -0.69 -7.02
CA LEU A 176 23.95 0.50 -6.97
C LEU A 176 24.62 0.77 -8.33
N ARG A 177 25.11 -0.26 -9.01
CA ARG A 177 25.69 -0.15 -10.35
C ARG A 177 24.69 0.41 -11.37
N LEU A 178 23.44 -0.04 -11.33
CA LEU A 178 22.37 0.48 -12.19
C LEU A 178 22.10 1.96 -11.92
N PHE A 179 22.05 2.36 -10.64
CA PHE A 179 21.85 3.77 -10.28
C PHE A 179 23.05 4.65 -10.63
N GLU A 180 24.28 4.13 -10.52
CA GLU A 180 25.51 4.83 -10.93
C GLU A 180 25.56 5.09 -12.43
N ALA A 181 25.08 4.14 -13.25
CA ALA A 181 25.01 4.27 -14.71
C ALA A 181 24.03 5.37 -15.18
N VAL A 182 23.11 5.82 -14.33
CA VAL A 182 22.16 6.89 -14.66
C VAL A 182 22.81 8.25 -14.38
N GLU A 183 23.05 9.04 -15.43
CA GLU A 183 23.84 10.28 -15.33
C GLU A 183 23.12 11.43 -14.61
N THR A 184 21.79 11.55 -14.79
CA THR A 184 21.05 12.69 -14.26
C THR A 184 20.33 12.37 -12.95
N PRO A 185 20.28 13.32 -12.00
CA PRO A 185 19.57 13.12 -10.74
C PRO A 185 18.06 12.93 -10.95
N THR A 186 17.48 13.59 -11.96
CA THR A 186 16.07 13.42 -12.32
C THR A 186 15.78 11.99 -12.77
N ALA A 187 16.61 11.42 -13.66
CA ALA A 187 16.42 10.05 -14.11
C ALA A 187 16.64 9.03 -12.98
N ARG A 188 17.53 9.31 -12.02
CA ARG A 188 17.69 8.46 -10.81
C ARG A 188 16.43 8.46 -9.96
N GLU A 189 15.82 9.62 -9.69
CA GLU A 189 14.59 9.67 -8.89
C GLU A 189 13.40 9.04 -9.65
N GLU A 190 13.31 9.20 -10.98
CA GLU A 190 12.32 8.50 -11.81
C GLU A 190 12.49 6.98 -11.75
N LEU A 191 13.73 6.49 -11.89
CA LEU A 191 14.04 5.07 -11.78
C LEU A 191 13.66 4.52 -10.40
N LEU A 192 14.00 5.24 -9.33
CA LEU A 192 13.65 4.87 -7.97
C LEU A 192 12.14 4.79 -7.77
N GLN A 193 11.40 5.80 -8.23
CA GLN A 193 9.95 5.84 -8.15
C GLN A 193 9.32 4.68 -8.96
N MET A 194 9.85 4.37 -10.14
CA MET A 194 9.38 3.26 -10.97
C MET A 194 9.59 1.92 -10.28
N LEU A 195 10.80 1.63 -9.81
CA LEU A 195 11.13 0.37 -9.13
C LEU A 195 10.30 0.19 -7.86
N ARG A 196 10.12 1.25 -7.06
CA ARG A 196 9.24 1.22 -5.88
C ARG A 196 7.79 0.93 -6.26
N THR A 197 7.24 1.63 -7.25
CA THR A 197 5.85 1.41 -7.70
C THR A 197 5.67 -0.01 -8.19
N HIS A 198 6.60 -0.53 -8.99
CA HIS A 198 6.60 -1.90 -9.48
C HIS A 198 6.59 -2.89 -8.31
N LEU A 199 7.51 -2.78 -7.37
CA LEU A 199 7.59 -3.68 -6.23
C LEU A 199 6.29 -3.69 -5.37
N ILE A 200 5.70 -2.51 -5.14
CA ILE A 200 4.43 -2.38 -4.43
C ILE A 200 3.30 -3.08 -5.20
N LEU A 201 3.19 -2.85 -6.52
CA LEU A 201 2.17 -3.46 -7.36
C LEU A 201 2.32 -4.97 -7.45
N GLN A 202 3.55 -5.49 -7.54
CA GLN A 202 3.78 -6.93 -7.52
C GLN A 202 3.29 -7.52 -6.20
N THR A 203 3.70 -6.91 -5.09
CA THR A 203 3.30 -7.38 -3.76
C THR A 203 1.78 -7.36 -3.61
N ALA A 204 1.12 -6.31 -4.11
CA ALA A 204 -0.33 -6.22 -4.14
C ALA A 204 -0.96 -7.39 -4.90
N ARG A 205 -0.49 -7.65 -6.13
CA ARG A 205 -1.01 -8.72 -7.00
C ARG A 205 -0.78 -10.11 -6.42
N THR A 206 0.45 -10.42 -6.00
CA THR A 206 0.83 -11.74 -5.47
C THR A 206 0.10 -12.07 -4.16
N ARG A 207 -0.23 -11.06 -3.35
CA ARG A 207 -0.92 -11.24 -2.06
C ARG A 207 -2.44 -11.02 -2.14
N GLY A 208 -2.97 -10.77 -3.33
CA GLY A 208 -4.42 -10.62 -3.56
C GLY A 208 -5.02 -9.33 -3.01
N TYR A 209 -4.27 -8.22 -3.01
CA TYR A 209 -4.81 -6.88 -2.73
C TYR A 209 -5.44 -6.31 -4.01
N ALA A 210 -6.73 -5.95 -3.92
CA ALA A 210 -7.49 -5.41 -5.04
C ALA A 210 -7.08 -3.98 -5.39
N LYS A 211 -6.64 -3.22 -4.39
CA LYS A 211 -6.28 -1.80 -4.52
C LYS A 211 -5.01 -1.48 -3.75
N VAL A 212 -4.30 -0.46 -4.20
CA VAL A 212 -3.16 0.15 -3.49
C VAL A 212 -3.53 1.58 -3.14
N MET A 213 -3.23 2.00 -1.91
CA MET A 213 -3.39 3.37 -1.44
C MET A 213 -2.02 3.93 -1.06
N THR A 214 -1.69 5.10 -1.59
CA THR A 214 -0.44 5.82 -1.34
C THR A 214 -0.72 7.12 -0.60
N GLY A 215 0.19 7.52 0.29
CA GLY A 215 0.08 8.76 1.07
C GLY A 215 0.47 10.00 0.26
N GLU A 216 -0.15 10.22 -0.90
CA GLU A 216 0.12 11.39 -1.74
C GLU A 216 -0.60 12.63 -1.22
N SER A 217 0.12 13.76 -1.16
CA SER A 217 -0.48 15.06 -0.81
C SER A 217 -0.80 15.84 -2.07
N CYS A 218 -1.79 16.73 -2.00
CA CYS A 218 -2.13 17.63 -3.12
C CYS A 218 -0.90 18.38 -3.63
N THR A 219 -0.04 18.86 -2.73
CA THR A 219 1.23 19.52 -3.08
C THR A 219 2.17 18.59 -3.83
N ARG A 220 2.35 17.34 -3.40
CA ARG A 220 3.24 16.38 -4.05
C ARG A 220 2.72 15.99 -5.43
N VAL A 221 1.40 15.80 -5.56
CA VAL A 221 0.74 15.57 -6.85
C VAL A 221 0.91 16.78 -7.78
N ALA A 222 0.70 18.00 -7.29
CA ALA A 222 0.87 19.22 -8.09
C ALA A 222 2.31 19.40 -8.57
N VAL A 223 3.30 19.15 -7.71
CA VAL A 223 4.71 19.15 -8.10
C VAL A 223 4.97 18.11 -9.17
N LYS A 224 4.50 16.86 -8.99
CA LYS A 224 4.66 15.79 -9.99
C LYS A 224 4.04 16.15 -11.34
N LEU A 225 2.84 16.73 -11.34
CA LEU A 225 2.15 17.20 -12.55
C LEU A 225 2.99 18.26 -13.28
N LEU A 226 3.49 19.27 -12.56
CA LEU A 226 4.32 20.33 -13.12
C LEU A 226 5.66 19.79 -13.65
N THR A 227 6.27 18.85 -12.94
CA THR A 227 7.50 18.17 -13.38
C THR A 227 7.26 17.40 -14.67
N ASN A 228 6.20 16.60 -14.75
CA ASN A 228 5.86 15.83 -15.95
C ASN A 228 5.57 16.76 -17.14
N LEU A 229 4.89 17.87 -16.91
CA LEU A 229 4.67 18.90 -17.94
C LEU A 229 5.98 19.51 -18.42
N ALA A 230 6.87 19.92 -17.50
CA ALA A 230 8.16 20.51 -17.83
C ALA A 230 9.09 19.54 -18.58
N LEU A 231 8.96 18.23 -18.33
CA LEU A 231 9.68 17.17 -19.04
C LEU A 231 9.05 16.79 -20.39
N GLY A 232 8.00 17.49 -20.83
CA GLY A 232 7.31 17.21 -22.10
C GLY A 232 6.40 15.96 -22.06
N ARG A 233 6.15 15.38 -20.88
CA ARG A 233 5.27 14.22 -20.69
C ARG A 233 3.79 14.61 -20.47
N GLY A 234 3.38 15.76 -21.00
CA GLY A 234 2.01 16.26 -20.87
C GLY A 234 0.94 15.31 -21.42
N ALA A 235 1.27 14.53 -22.46
CA ALA A 235 0.36 13.55 -23.04
C ALA A 235 0.11 12.33 -22.15
N PHE A 236 1.00 12.04 -21.19
CA PHE A 236 0.94 10.86 -20.32
C PHE A 236 0.42 11.17 -18.91
N LEU A 237 0.00 12.42 -18.63
CA LEU A 237 -0.46 12.82 -17.30
C LEU A 237 -1.58 11.92 -16.76
N ALA A 238 -2.54 11.53 -17.61
CA ALA A 238 -3.64 10.66 -17.20
C ALA A 238 -3.19 9.25 -16.76
N VAL A 239 -2.00 8.81 -17.18
CA VAL A 239 -1.43 7.51 -16.82
C VAL A 239 -0.42 7.65 -15.67
N ASP A 240 0.28 8.78 -15.62
CA ASP A 240 1.36 9.03 -14.67
C ASP A 240 0.90 9.62 -13.33
N THR A 241 -0.35 10.10 -13.20
CA THR A 241 -0.92 10.62 -11.94
C THR A 241 -2.20 9.92 -11.55
#